data_AF-A0A540WFK2-F1
#
_entry.id   AF-A0A540WFK2-F1
#
_cell.length_a   1.000
_cell.length_b   1.000
_cell.length_c   1.000
_cell.angle_alpha   90.00
_cell.angle_beta   90.00
_cell.angle_gamma   90.00
#
_symmetry.space_group_name_H-M   'P 1'
#
loop_
_entity.id
_entity.type
_entity.pdbx_description
1 polymer ?
#
loop_
_entity_poly.entity_id
_entity_poly.type
_entity_poly.pdbx_seq_one_letter_code
_entity_poly.pdbx_strand_id
1 'polypeptide(L)'
;MAVIDFGRTSFPDGAAWHLQISGNLESATMGSLLLLVNERNTTVTEAFERAGKPREVDRIVLSAVYADTARTMIEHALSDDEFVDDAEFSSDSLGATLATLFERLFPGRSISDMRLRRQQSPSLFASEIQEAVKIFEVSR
;
A
#
# COMPACT_ATOMS: atom_id res chain seq x y z
N MET A 1 10.49 -3.25 -5.89
CA MET A 1 9.70 -4.50 -6.09
C MET A 1 10.65 -5.62 -6.43
N ALA A 2 10.38 -6.84 -5.96
CA ALA A 2 11.08 -8.05 -6.38
C ALA A 2 10.07 -9.16 -6.70
N VAL A 3 10.39 -10.03 -7.65
CA VAL A 3 9.64 -11.25 -7.96
C VAL A 3 10.37 -12.43 -7.31
N ILE A 4 9.67 -13.24 -6.52
CA ILE A 4 10.26 -14.35 -5.76
C ILE A 4 9.32 -15.57 -5.69
N ASP A 5 9.88 -16.77 -5.51
CA ASP A 5 9.12 -17.98 -5.22
C ASP A 5 8.64 -18.02 -3.76
N PHE A 6 7.36 -17.78 -3.50
CA PHE A 6 6.84 -17.83 -2.13
C PHE A 6 6.92 -19.23 -1.52
N GLY A 7 6.86 -20.29 -2.33
CA GLY A 7 6.99 -21.67 -1.83
C GLY A 7 8.41 -22.04 -1.40
N ARG A 8 9.36 -21.10 -1.48
CA ARG A 8 10.72 -21.19 -0.93
C ARG A 8 10.95 -20.21 0.22
N THR A 9 9.88 -19.62 0.76
CA THR A 9 9.90 -18.66 1.86
C THR A 9 8.94 -19.09 2.97
N SER A 10 8.73 -18.22 3.97
CA SER A 10 7.70 -18.39 5.00
C SER A 10 6.33 -17.82 4.60
N PHE A 11 6.20 -17.18 3.43
CA PHE A 11 4.93 -16.64 2.97
C PHE A 11 4.00 -17.76 2.47
N PRO A 12 2.67 -17.60 2.57
CA PRO A 12 1.74 -18.60 2.04
C PRO A 12 1.93 -18.79 0.53
N ASP A 13 2.14 -20.03 0.09
CA ASP A 13 2.41 -20.40 -1.32
C ASP A 13 1.41 -19.81 -2.32
N GLY A 14 0.14 -19.69 -1.93
CA GLY A 14 -0.95 -19.19 -2.78
C GLY A 14 -1.16 -17.67 -2.74
N ALA A 15 -0.46 -16.93 -1.88
CA ALA A 15 -0.57 -15.47 -1.83
C ALA A 15 0.04 -14.87 -3.10
N ALA A 16 -0.62 -13.86 -3.67
CA ALA A 16 -0.18 -13.26 -4.94
C ALA A 16 0.95 -12.25 -4.75
N TRP A 17 0.94 -11.51 -3.64
CA TRP A 17 1.97 -10.54 -3.28
C TRP A 17 2.08 -10.42 -1.75
N HIS A 18 3.14 -9.74 -1.30
CA HIS A 18 3.34 -9.33 0.07
C HIS A 18 4.00 -7.94 0.08
N LEU A 19 3.45 -7.01 0.84
CA LEU A 19 4.11 -5.74 1.12
C LEU A 19 4.86 -5.86 2.44
N GLN A 20 6.19 -5.80 2.37
CA GLN A 20 7.03 -5.68 3.54
C GLN A 20 7.25 -4.20 3.86
N ILE A 21 6.91 -3.82 5.08
CA ILE A 21 7.24 -2.51 5.67
C ILE A 21 8.23 -2.76 6.81
N SER A 22 9.35 -2.04 6.83
CA SER A 22 10.45 -2.26 7.79
C SER A 22 11.05 -0.93 8.25
N GLY A 23 11.62 -0.94 9.46
CA GLY A 23 12.13 0.28 10.10
C GLY A 23 11.04 1.09 10.81
N ASN A 24 11.38 2.31 11.18
CA ASN A 24 10.49 3.30 11.78
C ASN A 24 10.17 4.42 10.77
N LEU A 25 9.34 5.39 11.17
CA LEU A 25 8.94 6.50 10.30
C LEU A 25 10.12 7.38 9.83
N GLU A 26 11.26 7.38 10.52
CA GLU A 26 12.47 8.09 10.11
C GLU A 26 13.38 7.28 9.18
N SER A 27 13.08 6.00 8.96
CA SER A 27 13.87 5.15 8.10
C SER A 27 13.70 5.54 6.63
N ALA A 28 14.77 5.40 5.83
CA ALA A 28 14.73 5.75 4.41
C ALA A 28 13.71 4.87 3.64
N THR A 29 12.76 5.50 2.95
CA THR A 29 11.64 4.82 2.27
C THR A 29 12.09 3.71 1.34
N MET A 30 13.15 3.98 0.56
CA MET A 30 13.65 3.05 -0.46
C MET A 30 14.10 1.70 0.12
N GLY A 31 14.53 1.68 1.40
CA GLY A 31 14.86 0.44 2.11
C GLY A 31 13.73 -0.09 2.99
N SER A 32 12.75 0.75 3.31
CA SER A 32 11.65 0.44 4.22
C SER A 32 10.42 -0.16 3.56
N LEU A 33 10.23 0.03 2.25
CA LEU A 33 9.09 -0.52 1.50
C LEU A 33 9.56 -1.49 0.41
N LEU A 34 9.18 -2.76 0.55
CA LEU A 34 9.45 -3.78 -0.46
C LEU A 34 8.18 -4.55 -0.82
N LEU A 35 7.65 -4.28 -2.01
CA LEU A 35 6.63 -5.11 -2.63
C LEU A 35 7.28 -6.38 -3.22
N LEU A 36 6.89 -7.53 -2.69
CA LEU A 36 7.27 -8.86 -3.17
C LEU A 36 6.11 -9.45 -3.96
N VAL A 37 6.38 -9.88 -5.19
CA VAL A 37 5.40 -10.50 -6.09
C VAL A 37 5.72 -11.99 -6.18
N ASN A 38 4.71 -12.84 -5.99
CA ASN A 38 4.89 -14.28 -6.04
C ASN A 38 4.98 -14.78 -7.48
N GLU A 39 6.13 -15.32 -7.87
CA GLU A 39 6.37 -15.84 -9.23
C GLU A 39 5.39 -16.96 -9.63
N ARG A 40 4.87 -17.71 -8.64
CA ARG A 40 3.90 -18.79 -8.88
C ARG A 40 2.53 -18.27 -9.30
N ASN A 41 2.23 -17.00 -9.03
CA ASN A 41 1.01 -16.37 -9.49
C ASN A 41 1.31 -15.64 -10.82
N THR A 42 1.05 -16.34 -11.92
CA THR A 42 1.34 -15.82 -13.27
C THR A 42 0.51 -14.57 -13.58
N THR A 43 -0.73 -14.50 -13.13
CA THR A 43 -1.62 -13.33 -13.35
C THR A 43 -1.00 -12.03 -12.84
N VAL A 44 -0.50 -12.00 -11.60
CA VAL A 44 0.13 -10.79 -11.05
C VAL A 44 1.53 -10.55 -11.61
N THR A 45 2.32 -11.61 -11.81
CA THR A 45 3.68 -11.49 -12.35
C THR A 45 3.65 -10.89 -13.75
N GLU A 46 2.80 -11.42 -14.63
CA GLU A 46 2.59 -10.92 -15.98
C GLU A 46 2.07 -9.47 -16.02
N ALA A 47 1.22 -9.08 -15.06
CA ALA A 47 0.72 -7.72 -14.97
C ALA A 47 1.86 -6.73 -14.64
N PHE A 48 2.78 -7.11 -13.75
CA PHE A 48 3.97 -6.31 -13.43
C PHE A 48 4.99 -6.28 -14.56
N GLU A 49 5.21 -7.39 -15.27
CA GLU A 49 6.07 -7.42 -16.46
C GLU A 49 5.57 -6.49 -17.56
N ARG A 50 4.24 -6.37 -17.71
CA ARG A 50 3.60 -5.51 -18.72
C ARG A 50 3.22 -4.12 -18.17
N ALA A 51 3.70 -3.72 -16.99
CA ALA A 51 3.31 -2.45 -16.38
C ALA A 51 3.59 -1.21 -17.25
N GLY A 52 4.59 -1.27 -18.15
CA GLY A 52 4.86 -0.20 -19.12
C GLY A 52 3.85 -0.10 -20.27
N LYS A 53 3.11 -1.16 -20.58
CA LYS A 53 2.03 -1.20 -21.59
C LYS A 53 0.98 -2.26 -21.23
N PRO A 54 0.19 -2.02 -20.17
CA PRO A 54 -0.67 -3.03 -19.60
C PRO A 54 -1.93 -3.26 -20.46
N ARG A 55 -2.34 -4.54 -20.61
CA ARG A 55 -3.66 -4.91 -21.13
C ARG A 55 -4.75 -4.51 -20.12
N GLU A 56 -6.00 -4.58 -20.53
CA GLU A 56 -7.14 -4.27 -19.65
C GLU A 56 -7.13 -5.10 -18.36
N VAL A 57 -6.88 -6.42 -18.46
CA VAL A 57 -6.75 -7.29 -17.28
C VAL A 57 -5.55 -6.91 -16.41
N ASP A 58 -4.42 -6.55 -17.02
CA ASP A 58 -3.21 -6.18 -16.28
C ASP A 58 -3.46 -4.89 -15.48
N ARG A 59 -4.21 -3.94 -16.04
CA ARG A 59 -4.63 -2.70 -15.35
C ARG A 59 -5.50 -2.99 -14.14
N ILE A 60 -6.45 -3.91 -14.26
CA ILE A 60 -7.31 -4.33 -13.14
C ILE A 60 -6.45 -4.95 -12.03
N VAL A 61 -5.54 -5.86 -12.38
CA VAL A 61 -4.64 -6.50 -11.41
C VAL A 61 -3.74 -5.47 -10.72
N LEU A 62 -3.08 -4.60 -11.48
CA LEU A 62 -2.24 -3.54 -10.92
C LEU A 62 -3.03 -2.59 -10.02
N SER A 63 -4.28 -2.26 -10.38
CA SER A 63 -5.15 -1.44 -9.53
C SER A 63 -5.49 -2.13 -8.21
N ALA A 64 -5.71 -3.45 -8.21
CA ALA A 64 -5.96 -4.23 -7.01
C ALA A 64 -4.72 -4.29 -6.10
N VAL A 65 -3.53 -4.49 -6.69
CA VAL A 65 -2.26 -4.51 -5.93
C VAL A 65 -1.97 -3.13 -5.33
N TYR A 66 -2.18 -2.06 -6.09
CA TYR A 66 -2.03 -0.69 -5.60
C TYR A 66 -3.00 -0.40 -4.46
N ALA A 67 -4.28 -0.77 -4.61
CA ALA A 67 -5.30 -0.56 -3.58
C ALA A 67 -4.95 -1.27 -2.27
N ASP A 68 -4.53 -2.54 -2.34
CA ASP A 68 -4.14 -3.30 -1.15
C ASP A 68 -2.84 -2.76 -0.52
N THR A 69 -1.85 -2.42 -1.35
CA THR A 69 -0.58 -1.80 -0.88
C THR A 69 -0.84 -0.48 -0.17
N ALA A 70 -1.66 0.40 -0.76
CA ALA A 70 -2.03 1.67 -0.16
C ALA A 70 -2.77 1.47 1.17
N ARG A 71 -3.70 0.51 1.23
CA ARG A 71 -4.40 0.14 2.47
C ARG A 71 -3.42 -0.32 3.55
N THR A 72 -2.52 -1.25 3.24
CA THR A 72 -1.52 -1.74 4.20
C THR A 72 -0.61 -0.63 4.70
N MET A 73 -0.17 0.28 3.81
CA MET A 73 0.65 1.44 4.18
C MET A 73 -0.09 2.38 5.13
N ILE A 74 -1.34 2.74 4.84
CA ILE A 74 -2.14 3.59 5.72
C ILE A 74 -2.43 2.90 7.06
N GLU A 75 -2.79 1.62 7.05
CA GLU A 75 -3.04 0.89 8.30
C GLU A 75 -1.79 0.83 9.19
N HIS A 76 -0.61 0.66 8.58
CA HIS A 76 0.68 0.72 9.26
C HIS A 76 0.93 2.11 9.84
N ALA A 77 0.78 3.17 9.04
CA ALA A 77 0.95 4.55 9.49
C ALA A 77 0.03 4.87 10.68
N LEU A 78 -1.25 4.54 10.57
CA LEU A 78 -2.23 4.82 11.63
C LEU A 78 -2.06 3.95 12.88
N SER A 79 -1.29 2.85 12.81
CA SER A 79 -0.94 2.05 13.98
C SER A 79 0.28 2.56 14.73
N ASP A 80 1.06 3.45 14.11
CA ASP A 80 2.18 4.11 14.75
C ASP A 80 1.66 5.37 15.49
N ASP A 81 2.05 5.51 16.76
CA ASP A 81 1.63 6.63 17.61
C ASP A 81 2.41 7.92 17.27
N GLU A 82 3.59 7.81 16.64
CA GLU A 82 4.38 8.96 16.19
C GLU A 82 3.83 9.58 14.89
N PHE A 83 2.99 8.86 14.15
CA PHE A 83 2.32 9.38 12.97
C PHE A 83 1.15 10.30 13.39
N VAL A 84 1.40 11.58 13.54
CA VAL A 84 0.42 12.60 13.98
C VAL A 84 0.34 13.76 13.01
N ASP A 85 -0.71 14.57 13.12
CA ASP A 85 -1.05 15.64 12.17
C ASP A 85 0.09 16.65 11.91
N ASP A 86 0.85 17.01 12.95
CA ASP A 86 1.94 17.98 12.87
C ASP A 86 3.34 17.31 12.85
N ALA A 87 3.42 16.00 12.54
CA ALA A 87 4.69 15.30 12.49
C ALA A 87 5.53 15.78 11.30
N GLU A 88 6.77 16.19 11.56
CA GLU A 88 7.74 16.55 10.53
C GLU A 88 8.67 15.37 10.27
N PHE A 89 8.64 14.85 9.04
CA PHE A 89 9.49 13.76 8.61
C PHE A 89 10.51 14.23 7.58
N SER A 90 11.70 13.61 7.59
CA SER A 90 12.68 13.87 6.53
C SER A 90 12.12 13.44 5.15
N SER A 91 12.41 14.22 4.10
CA SER A 91 11.74 14.10 2.79
C SER A 91 11.82 12.71 2.14
N ASP A 92 12.87 11.95 2.47
CA ASP A 92 13.13 10.63 1.91
C ASP A 92 12.78 9.50 2.90
N SER A 93 12.11 9.82 4.00
CA SER A 93 11.72 8.83 5.01
C SER A 93 10.36 8.21 4.75
N LEU A 94 10.18 7.05 5.37
CA LEU A 94 8.94 6.29 5.36
C LEU A 94 7.77 7.17 5.84
N GLY A 95 7.96 7.94 6.89
CA GLY A 95 6.97 8.86 7.44
C GLY A 95 6.52 9.90 6.43
N ALA A 96 7.45 10.57 5.72
CA ALA A 96 7.10 11.55 4.69
C ALA A 96 6.33 10.91 3.53
N THR A 97 6.70 9.68 3.15
CA THR A 97 5.99 8.91 2.12
C THR A 97 4.58 8.53 2.56
N LEU A 98 4.40 8.09 3.80
CA LEU A 98 3.10 7.75 4.37
C LEU A 98 2.21 8.98 4.56
N ALA A 99 2.78 10.12 4.98
CA ALA A 99 2.08 11.40 5.09
C ALA A 99 1.57 11.86 3.71
N THR A 100 2.44 11.83 2.70
CA THR A 100 2.05 12.17 1.31
C THR A 100 0.95 11.25 0.79
N LEU A 101 1.02 9.94 1.08
CA LEU A 101 -0.03 9.00 0.71
C LEU A 101 -1.35 9.33 1.44
N PHE A 102 -1.28 9.62 2.75
CA PHE A 102 -2.43 9.95 3.57
C PHE A 102 -3.14 11.21 3.06
N GLU A 103 -2.41 12.30 2.82
CA GLU A 103 -2.98 13.55 2.29
C GLU A 103 -3.68 13.35 0.94
N ARG A 104 -3.10 12.51 0.07
CA ARG A 104 -3.69 12.19 -1.22
C ARG A 104 -5.01 11.42 -1.09
N LEU A 105 -5.09 10.48 -0.15
CA LEU A 105 -6.28 9.63 0.03
C LEU A 105 -7.37 10.31 0.86
N PHE A 106 -6.98 11.17 1.81
CA PHE A 106 -7.89 11.81 2.77
C PHE A 106 -7.66 13.32 2.82
N PRO A 107 -7.86 14.04 1.69
CA PRO A 107 -7.59 15.47 1.63
C PRO A 107 -8.41 16.24 2.68
N GLY A 108 -7.72 17.02 3.51
CA GLY A 108 -8.33 17.86 4.55
C GLY A 108 -8.84 17.10 5.78
N ARG A 109 -8.51 15.81 5.93
CA ARG A 109 -8.86 15.01 7.12
C ARG A 109 -7.66 14.93 8.05
N SER A 110 -7.91 14.91 9.36
CA SER A 110 -6.84 14.71 10.34
C SER A 110 -6.48 13.23 10.48
N ILE A 111 -5.21 12.94 10.75
CA ILE A 111 -4.69 11.62 11.10
C ILE A 111 -5.40 11.10 12.35
N SER A 112 -5.63 11.98 13.33
CA SER A 112 -6.34 11.66 14.56
C SER A 112 -7.77 11.18 14.31
N ASP A 113 -8.53 11.86 13.44
CA ASP A 113 -9.89 11.46 13.06
C ASP A 113 -9.90 10.13 12.30
N MET A 114 -8.95 9.93 11.39
CA MET A 114 -8.88 8.69 10.61
C MET A 114 -8.45 7.50 11.47
N ARG A 115 -7.58 7.70 12.47
CA ARG A 115 -7.26 6.69 13.48
C ARG A 115 -8.52 6.31 14.28
N LEU A 116 -9.31 7.29 14.72
CA LEU A 116 -10.57 7.03 15.40
C LEU A 116 -11.58 6.30 14.51
N ARG A 117 -11.71 6.72 13.25
CA ARG A 117 -12.57 6.08 12.23
C ARG A 117 -12.22 4.60 12.05
N ARG A 118 -10.93 4.28 11.92
CA ARG A 118 -10.42 2.91 11.82
C ARG A 118 -10.79 2.08 13.06
N GLN A 119 -10.67 2.64 14.26
CA GLN A 119 -10.98 1.93 15.51
C GLN A 119 -12.49 1.70 15.69
N GLN A 120 -13.32 2.71 15.42
CA GLN A 120 -14.76 2.65 15.64
C GLN A 120 -15.51 1.92 14.52
N SER A 121 -15.00 1.95 13.29
CA SER A 121 -15.68 1.43 12.11
C SER A 121 -14.69 0.88 11.07
N PRO A 122 -13.95 -0.20 11.40
CA PRO A 122 -12.90 -0.72 10.54
C PRO A 122 -13.38 -1.12 9.14
N SER A 123 -14.59 -1.69 9.03
CA SER A 123 -15.17 -2.06 7.73
C SER A 123 -15.51 -0.84 6.87
N LEU A 124 -16.00 0.25 7.48
CA LEU A 124 -16.27 1.49 6.75
C LEU A 124 -14.96 2.15 6.31
N PHE A 125 -13.98 2.19 7.20
CA PHE A 125 -12.64 2.70 6.89
C PHE A 125 -12.00 1.97 5.70
N ALA A 126 -12.14 0.64 5.64
CA ALA A 126 -11.65 -0.13 4.49
C ALA A 126 -12.36 0.27 3.18
N SER A 127 -13.68 0.52 3.21
CA SER A 127 -14.43 1.01 2.06
C SER A 127 -14.04 2.44 1.65
N GLU A 128 -13.79 3.34 2.62
CA GLU A 128 -13.29 4.70 2.35
C GLU A 128 -11.93 4.66 1.66
N ILE A 129 -11.02 3.75 2.04
CA ILE A 129 -9.76 3.53 1.32
C ILE A 129 -10.02 3.04 -0.10
N GLN A 130 -10.90 2.06 -0.28
CA GLN A 130 -11.24 1.54 -1.62
C GLN A 130 -11.78 2.63 -2.55
N GLU A 131 -12.63 3.52 -2.03
CA GLU A 131 -13.12 4.69 -2.75
C GLU A 131 -11.96 5.65 -3.08
N ALA A 132 -11.13 5.99 -2.10
CA ALA A 132 -10.02 6.93 -2.28
C ALA A 132 -8.97 6.46 -3.30
N VAL A 133 -8.68 5.16 -3.35
CA VAL A 133 -7.75 4.57 -4.33
C VAL A 133 -8.38 4.32 -5.69
N LYS A 134 -9.70 4.49 -5.83
CA LYS A 134 -10.48 4.28 -7.06
C LYS A 134 -10.19 2.93 -7.71
N ILE A 135 -10.24 1.88 -6.90
CA ILE A 135 -9.99 0.51 -7.39
C ILE A 135 -10.91 0.22 -8.58
N PHE A 136 -10.33 -0.35 -9.64
CA PHE A 136 -10.99 -0.64 -10.94
C PHE A 136 -11.35 0.56 -11.83
N GLU A 137 -11.17 1.81 -11.41
CA GLU A 137 -11.29 2.99 -12.28
C GLU A 137 -9.98 3.28 -13.04
N VAL A 138 -9.39 2.23 -13.63
CA VAL A 138 -8.16 2.33 -14.39
C VAL A 138 -8.41 3.11 -15.68
N SER A 139 -8.09 4.39 -15.66
CA SER A 139 -8.26 5.32 -16.78
C SER A 139 -7.57 4.77 -18.04
N ARG A 140 -8.19 4.99 -19.20
CA ARG A 140 -7.74 4.39 -20.47
C ARG A 140 -6.38 4.89 -20.94
#